data_AF-A0A971S1P2-F1
#
_entry.id   AF-A0A971S1P2-F1
#
_cell.length_a   1.000
_cell.length_b   1.000
_cell.length_c   1.000
_cell.angle_alpha   90.00
_cell.angle_beta   90.00
_cell.angle_gamma   90.00
#
_symmetry.space_group_name_H-M   'P 1'
#
loop_
_entity.id
_entity.type
_entity.pdbx_description
1 polymer ?
#
loop_
_entity_poly.entity_id
_entity_poly.type
_entity_poly.pdbx_seq_one_letter_code
_entity_poly.pdbx_strand_id
1 'polypeptide(L)'
;MNNGLFHKRILTEAVHELGHSYGLKHCMDPDCVMFFSRTLLNTDRKGSDFCGRCNTKMHRLQSAASPSEKQDWMPFSPLSLTFVS
;
A
#
# COMPACT_ATOMS: atom_id res chain seq x y z
N MET A 1 -8.50 -19.90 -22.54
CA MET A 1 -8.40 -18.83 -21.53
C MET A 1 -7.23 -17.94 -21.91
N ASN A 2 -7.41 -16.62 -21.98
CA ASN A 2 -6.28 -15.70 -22.18
C ASN A 2 -5.62 -15.47 -20.80
N ASN A 3 -4.54 -16.19 -20.54
CA ASN A 3 -3.86 -16.18 -19.24
C ASN A 3 -3.38 -14.76 -18.84
N GLY A 4 -3.05 -13.91 -19.82
CA GLY A 4 -2.66 -12.52 -19.57
C GLY A 4 -3.80 -11.65 -19.04
N LEU A 5 -5.01 -11.77 -19.61
CA LEU A 5 -6.18 -11.04 -19.14
C LEU A 5 -6.64 -11.51 -17.75
N PHE A 6 -6.58 -12.81 -17.50
CA PHE A 6 -6.93 -13.35 -16.19
C PHE A 6 -5.98 -12.83 -15.10
N HIS A 7 -4.67 -12.86 -15.35
CA HIS A 7 -3.68 -12.33 -14.43
C HIS A 7 -3.87 -10.83 -14.17
N LYS A 8 -4.12 -10.04 -15.23
CA LYS A 8 -4.41 -8.61 -15.12
C LYS A 8 -5.59 -8.34 -14.17
N ARG A 9 -6.70 -9.08 -14.34
CA ARG A 9 -7.90 -8.92 -13.49
C ARG A 9 -7.63 -9.26 -12.04
N ILE A 10 -6.94 -10.36 -11.77
CA ILE A 10 -6.57 -10.75 -10.41
C ILE A 10 -5.71 -9.66 -9.77
N LEU A 11 -4.68 -9.18 -10.46
CA LEU A 11 -3.82 -8.12 -9.94
C LEU A 11 -4.64 -6.85 -9.64
N THR A 12 -5.48 -6.41 -10.58
CA THR A 12 -6.31 -5.22 -10.42
C THR A 12 -7.24 -5.31 -9.21
N GLU A 13 -8.01 -6.40 -9.05
CA GLU A 13 -8.95 -6.52 -7.94
C GLU A 13 -8.23 -6.84 -6.62
N ALA A 14 -7.11 -7.55 -6.63
CA ALA A 14 -6.28 -7.74 -5.43
C ALA A 14 -5.76 -6.39 -4.89
N VAL A 15 -5.25 -5.51 -5.78
CA VAL A 15 -4.81 -4.17 -5.38
C VAL A 15 -6.00 -3.30 -4.92
N HIS A 16 -7.18 -3.44 -5.53
CA HIS A 16 -8.41 -2.76 -5.10
C HIS A 16 -8.79 -3.10 -3.65
N GLU A 17 -8.87 -4.39 -3.33
CA GLU A 17 -9.26 -4.86 -2.00
C GLU A 17 -8.17 -4.60 -0.93
N LEU A 18 -6.89 -4.66 -1.32
CA LEU A 18 -5.81 -4.18 -0.46
C LEU A 18 -5.95 -2.68 -0.17
N GLY A 19 -6.28 -1.88 -1.18
CA GLY A 19 -6.60 -0.46 -0.98
C GLY A 19 -7.71 -0.25 0.06
N HIS A 20 -8.77 -1.04 0.01
CA HIS A 20 -9.80 -1.05 1.05
C HIS A 20 -9.27 -1.45 2.43
N SER A 21 -8.41 -2.46 2.50
CA SER A 21 -7.76 -2.92 3.74
C SER A 21 -6.89 -1.81 4.38
N TYR A 22 -6.29 -0.94 3.57
CA TYR A 22 -5.55 0.24 4.04
C TYR A 22 -6.44 1.47 4.32
N GLY A 23 -7.75 1.38 4.10
CA GLY A 23 -8.72 2.45 4.41
C GLY A 23 -9.08 3.37 3.24
N LEU A 24 -8.67 3.05 2.00
CA LEU A 24 -9.12 3.79 0.81
C LEU A 24 -10.59 3.45 0.52
N LYS A 25 -11.36 4.48 0.12
CA LYS A 25 -12.72 4.34 -0.40
C LYS A 25 -12.73 4.37 -1.92
N HIS A 26 -13.86 4.03 -2.51
CA HIS A 26 -14.05 4.13 -3.95
C HIS A 26 -13.68 5.50 -4.51
N CYS A 27 -13.09 5.49 -5.70
CA CYS A 27 -12.74 6.67 -6.47
C CYS A 27 -13.74 6.87 -7.62
N MET A 28 -14.01 8.13 -7.97
CA MET A 28 -14.82 8.47 -9.16
C MET A 28 -14.02 8.46 -10.46
N ASP A 29 -12.70 8.32 -10.36
CA ASP A 29 -11.79 8.28 -11.51
C ASP A 29 -11.86 6.88 -12.17
N PRO A 30 -12.34 6.76 -13.42
CA PRO A 30 -12.52 5.48 -14.09
C PRO A 30 -11.23 4.71 -14.39
N ASP A 31 -10.08 5.39 -14.33
CA ASP A 31 -8.76 4.82 -14.62
C ASP A 31 -7.97 4.53 -13.33
N CYS A 32 -8.60 4.71 -12.17
CA CYS A 32 -8.00 4.39 -10.88
C CYS A 32 -8.41 2.97 -10.44
N VAL A 33 -7.47 2.21 -9.88
CA VAL A 33 -7.74 0.87 -9.31
C VAL A 33 -8.87 0.88 -8.27
N MET A 34 -9.06 1.99 -7.55
CA MET A 34 -10.16 2.18 -6.59
C MET A 34 -11.52 2.53 -7.23
N PHE A 35 -11.65 2.55 -8.56
CA PHE A 35 -12.95 2.70 -9.23
C PHE A 35 -13.85 1.49 -8.97
N PHE A 36 -15.14 1.74 -8.73
CA PHE A 36 -16.10 0.69 -8.47
C PHE A 36 -16.45 -0.08 -9.76
N SER A 37 -16.03 -1.35 -9.83
CA SER A 37 -16.28 -2.22 -10.97
C SER A 37 -17.60 -2.98 -10.80
N ARG A 38 -18.57 -2.72 -11.69
CA ARG A 38 -19.83 -3.51 -11.77
C ARG A 38 -19.79 -4.59 -12.85
N THR A 39 -18.81 -4.51 -13.75
CA THR A 39 -18.66 -5.38 -14.91
C THR A 39 -17.19 -5.70 -15.11
N LEU A 40 -16.88 -6.82 -15.77
CA LEU A 40 -15.50 -7.18 -16.14
C LEU A 40 -14.85 -6.12 -17.03
N LEU A 41 -15.63 -5.44 -17.88
CA LEU A 41 -15.14 -4.36 -18.73
C LEU A 41 -14.61 -3.18 -17.91
N ASN A 42 -15.24 -2.86 -16.78
CA ASN A 42 -14.75 -1.81 -15.88
C ASN A 42 -13.38 -2.19 -15.29
N THR A 43 -13.22 -3.44 -14.85
CA THR A 43 -11.95 -3.98 -14.33
C THR A 43 -10.87 -3.97 -15.41
N ASP A 44 -11.21 -4.40 -16.63
CA ASP A 44 -10.26 -4.43 -17.75
C ASP A 44 -9.76 -3.03 -18.14
N ARG A 45 -10.59 -1.99 -17.94
CA ARG A 45 -10.26 -0.58 -18.22
C ARG A 45 -9.35 0.05 -17.16
N LYS A 46 -9.67 -0.06 -15.86
CA LYS A 46 -9.03 0.74 -14.79
C LYS A 46 -7.58 0.39 -14.47
N GLY A 47 -7.10 -0.81 -14.83
CA GLY A 47 -5.72 -1.23 -14.51
C GLY A 47 -5.45 -1.41 -13.00
N SER A 48 -4.19 -1.60 -12.61
CA SER A 48 -3.79 -1.84 -11.21
C SER A 48 -3.26 -0.60 -10.49
N ASP A 49 -3.23 0.55 -11.15
CA ASP A 49 -2.56 1.74 -10.65
C ASP A 49 -3.51 2.67 -9.88
N PHE A 50 -2.98 3.34 -8.86
CA PHE A 50 -3.70 4.40 -8.16
C PHE A 50 -3.57 5.72 -8.92
N CYS A 51 -4.67 6.48 -9.03
CA CYS A 51 -4.57 7.88 -9.44
C CYS A 51 -3.84 8.72 -8.38
N GLY A 52 -3.33 9.89 -8.76
CA GLY A 52 -2.52 10.75 -7.87
C GLY A 52 -3.20 11.09 -6.52
N ARG A 53 -4.53 11.22 -6.50
CA ARG A 53 -5.30 11.45 -5.26
C ARG A 53 -5.28 10.23 -4.34
N CYS A 54 -5.51 9.03 -4.86
CA CYS A 54 -5.49 7.81 -4.06
C CYS A 54 -4.07 7.48 -3.60
N ASN A 55 -3.07 7.71 -4.43
CA ASN A 55 -1.67 7.50 -4.06
C ASN A 55 -1.25 8.43 -2.91
N THR A 56 -1.61 9.72 -2.98
CA THR A 56 -1.37 10.68 -1.88
C THR A 56 -2.06 10.25 -0.58
N LYS A 57 -3.30 9.75 -0.66
CA LYS A 57 -4.01 9.22 0.53
C LYS A 57 -3.33 7.99 1.08
N MET A 58 -2.90 7.07 0.21
CA MET A 58 -2.22 5.83 0.58
C MET A 58 -0.94 6.12 1.37
N HIS A 59 -0.09 7.03 0.87
CA HIS A 59 1.12 7.44 1.58
C HIS A 59 0.83 8.02 2.97
N ARG A 60 -0.21 8.87 3.10
CA ARG A 60 -0.61 9.42 4.40
C ARG A 60 -1.07 8.34 5.38
N LEU A 61 -1.85 7.36 4.91
CA LEU A 61 -2.36 6.26 5.71
C LEU A 61 -1.22 5.32 6.15
N GLN A 62 -0.24 5.06 5.28
CA GLN A 62 0.96 4.29 5.63
C GLN A 62 1.83 5.01 6.67
N SER A 63 2.05 6.31 6.52
CA SER A 63 2.80 7.10 7.52
C SER A 63 2.08 7.23 8.86
N ALA A 64 0.75 7.14 8.88
CA ALA A 64 -0.03 7.09 10.11
C ALA A 64 -0.06 5.68 10.74
N ALA A 65 0.07 4.64 9.91
CA ALA A 65 0.05 3.23 10.34
C ALA A 65 1.43 2.69 10.70
N SER A 66 2.53 3.34 10.31
CA SER A 66 3.84 3.03 10.86
C SER A 66 3.78 3.29 12.37
N PRO A 67 4.09 2.31 13.23
CA PRO A 67 4.46 2.61 14.60
C PRO A 67 5.52 3.71 14.50
N SER A 68 5.44 4.72 15.35
CA SER A 68 6.52 5.66 15.54
C SER A 68 7.78 4.86 15.89
N GLU A 69 8.57 4.50 14.89
CA GLU A 69 9.86 3.84 15.02
C GLU A 69 10.83 4.93 15.46
N LYS A 70 10.65 5.39 16.70
CA LYS A 70 11.78 5.79 17.51
C LYS A 70 12.57 4.50 17.72
N GLN A 71 13.56 4.32 16.88
CA GLN A 71 14.66 3.38 17.08
C GLN A 71 15.44 3.82 18.34
N ASP A 72 14.83 3.71 19.52
CA ASP A 72 15.46 3.89 20.83
C ASP A 72 16.00 2.53 21.33
N TRP A 73 16.51 1.68 20.42
CA TRP A 73 17.16 0.42 20.81
C TRP A 73 18.68 0.52 20.65
N MET A 74 19.32 0.64 21.82
CA MET A 74 20.72 0.44 22.22
C MET A 74 21.53 1.71 22.52
N PRO A 75 21.71 2.06 23.82
CA PRO A 75 22.95 2.69 24.24
C PRO A 75 23.99 1.57 24.31
N PHE A 76 24.86 1.46 23.31
CA PHE A 76 26.19 0.98 23.62
C PHE A 76 26.84 2.08 24.46
N SER A 77 26.64 2.02 25.78
CA SER A 77 27.55 2.67 26.70
C SER A 77 28.89 1.93 26.54
N PRO A 78 29.99 2.61 26.13
CA PRO A 78 31.30 2.06 26.35
C PRO A 78 31.51 2.15 27.87
N LEU A 79 31.08 1.12 28.60
CA LEU A 79 31.58 0.89 29.95
C LEU A 79 33.09 0.80 29.82
N SER A 80 33.76 1.84 30.31
CA SER A 80 35.20 1.97 30.42
C SER A 80 35.81 0.67 30.92
N LEU A 81 36.69 0.08 30.10
CA LEU A 81 37.71 -0.86 30.56
C LEU A 81 38.71 -0.07 31.41
N THR A 82 38.39 0.17 32.68
CA THR A 82 39.41 0.43 33.69
C THR A 82 39.59 -0.85 34.50
N PHE A 83 40.73 -1.51 34.23
CA PHE A 83 41.37 -2.49 35.09
C PHE A 83 41.22 -2.08 36.57
N VAL A 84 40.61 -2.95 37.39
CA VAL A 84 40.91 -2.97 38.81
C VAL A 84 42.08 -3.94 38.96
N SER A 85 43.20 -3.38 39.41
CA SER A 85 44.42 -4.07 39.82
C SER A 85 44.22 -5.04 40.97
#